data_AF-A0A969TWQ8-F1
#
_entry.id   AF-A0A969TWQ8-F1
#
_cell.length_a   1.000
_cell.length_b   1.000
_cell.length_c   1.000
_cell.angle_alpha   90.00
_cell.angle_beta   90.00
_cell.angle_gamma   90.00
#
_symmetry.space_group_name_H-M   'P 1'
#
loop_
_entity.id
_entity.type
_entity.pdbx_description
1 polymer ?
#
loop_
_entity_poly.entity_id
_entity_poly.type
_entity_poly.pdbx_seq_one_letter_code
_entity_poly.pdbx_strand_id
1 'polypeptide(L)'
;MQERLMMVIVFITALCFIGFAPASAAEDQTDFDIASVEDAEPMYDKKVMRAVRESLGLTKHDSSQDESIGAMSQVEVMDRYLTQTNNRVKGQDAREAVKLVFDVDISLVSRLGYGNTLVRYDPFVMGAVRQSLGLQADDTSQDAAIMNMKKNHVMDRVIRFYNDSLSGAEIRQLINYVFGINLDGISGLEGAQVGIFSKGQWIIKEPDDLLVISSSPDDVELYVSLTDYYRVFTGSDAFPEALAAFLEEAGFSFSSEKDRYEWINPDGVSAPDPFKGQIIGQLLETVQMLNQ
;
A
#
# COMPACT_ATOMS: atom_id res chain seq x y z
N MET A 1 -51.20 9.79 14.45
CA MET A 1 -51.35 9.65 15.91
C MET A 1 -51.29 8.16 16.19
N GLN A 2 -50.06 7.65 16.33
CA GLN A 2 -49.78 6.21 16.33
C GLN A 2 -49.82 5.65 17.75
N GLU A 3 -50.61 4.59 17.89
CA GLU A 3 -50.78 3.77 19.06
C GLU A 3 -49.69 2.68 19.17
N ARG A 4 -49.44 2.28 20.43
CA ARG A 4 -48.99 0.96 20.92
C ARG A 4 -47.49 0.72 21.18
N LEU A 5 -47.20 0.98 22.46
CA LEU A 5 -46.26 0.33 23.37
C LEU A 5 -46.84 -1.01 23.90
N MET A 6 -46.05 -2.09 23.91
CA MET A 6 -46.07 -3.28 24.83
C MET A 6 -44.98 -4.24 24.30
N MET A 7 -43.82 -4.47 24.92
CA MET A 7 -43.48 -5.02 26.25
C MET A 7 -44.08 -6.41 26.53
N VAL A 8 -43.25 -7.46 26.48
CA VAL A 8 -43.33 -8.63 27.38
C VAL A 8 -41.92 -9.21 27.63
N ILE A 9 -41.48 -9.12 28.88
CA ILE A 9 -40.45 -9.97 29.53
C ILE A 9 -41.17 -10.60 30.72
N VAL A 10 -41.17 -11.94 30.87
CA VAL A 10 -41.23 -12.73 32.13
C VAL A 10 -40.80 -14.17 31.76
N PHE A 11 -39.70 -14.81 32.23
CA PHE A 11 -39.21 -15.28 33.54
C PHE A 11 -39.77 -16.63 34.07
N ILE A 12 -38.82 -17.54 34.36
CA ILE A 12 -38.75 -18.64 35.36
C ILE A 12 -39.64 -19.89 35.21
N THR A 13 -38.99 -21.06 35.16
CA THR A 13 -39.30 -22.19 36.07
C THR A 13 -38.08 -23.09 36.29
N ALA A 14 -37.80 -23.35 37.56
CA ALA A 14 -36.80 -24.28 38.08
C ALA A 14 -37.48 -25.58 38.55
N LEU A 15 -36.69 -26.66 38.72
CA LEU A 15 -36.78 -27.81 39.65
C LEU A 15 -36.02 -29.01 39.01
N CYS A 16 -35.31 -29.92 39.67
CA CYS A 16 -35.09 -30.22 41.08
C CYS A 16 -33.83 -31.12 41.24
N PHE A 17 -33.27 -31.11 42.44
CA PHE A 17 -32.14 -31.90 42.95
C PHE A 17 -32.30 -33.43 42.88
N ILE A 18 -31.19 -34.14 42.64
CA ILE A 18 -30.84 -35.38 43.38
C ILE A 18 -29.33 -35.32 43.66
N GLY A 19 -28.95 -35.42 44.93
CA GLY A 19 -27.56 -35.48 45.37
C GLY A 19 -27.03 -36.91 45.44
N PHE A 20 -25.71 -37.06 45.33
CA PHE A 20 -24.91 -38.09 45.97
C PHE A 20 -23.44 -37.64 45.95
N ALA A 21 -22.78 -37.70 47.11
CA ALA A 21 -21.33 -37.70 47.27
C ALA A 21 -21.03 -38.64 48.46
N PRO A 22 -19.79 -39.11 48.70
CA PRO A 22 -18.55 -38.85 47.96
C PRO A 22 -17.77 -40.15 47.62
N ALA A 23 -16.84 -40.06 46.66
CA ALA A 23 -15.69 -40.95 46.60
C ALA A 23 -14.49 -40.15 46.10
N SER A 24 -13.46 -40.15 46.93
CA SER A 24 -12.15 -39.57 46.67
C SER A 24 -11.51 -40.20 45.42
N ALA A 25 -11.13 -39.36 44.47
CA ALA A 25 -10.11 -39.67 43.48
C ALA A 25 -9.23 -38.43 43.34
N ALA A 26 -7.92 -38.65 43.42
CA ALA A 26 -6.90 -37.63 43.30
C ALA A 26 -7.04 -36.92 41.94
N GLU A 27 -7.22 -35.60 41.96
CA GLU A 27 -7.02 -34.76 40.79
C GLU A 27 -5.53 -34.59 40.57
N ASP A 28 -5.05 -35.34 39.57
CA ASP A 28 -3.80 -35.14 38.88
C ASP A 28 -3.82 -33.72 38.29
N GLN A 29 -2.99 -32.83 38.83
CA GLN A 29 -2.71 -31.52 38.25
C GLN A 29 -2.01 -31.76 36.92
N THR A 30 -2.82 -31.86 35.86
CA THR A 30 -2.34 -31.62 34.51
C THR A 30 -2.10 -30.13 34.40
N ASP A 31 -0.83 -29.76 34.63
CA ASP A 31 -0.23 -28.52 34.16
C ASP A 31 -0.60 -28.38 32.68
N PHE A 32 -1.63 -27.60 32.40
CA PHE A 32 -1.90 -27.13 31.06
C PHE A 32 -0.81 -26.09 30.81
N ASP A 33 0.30 -26.54 30.21
CA ASP A 33 1.26 -25.68 29.56
C ASP A 33 0.45 -24.75 28.64
N ILE A 34 0.24 -23.52 29.10
CA ILE A 34 -0.18 -22.42 28.27
C ILE A 34 0.98 -22.29 27.28
N ALA A 35 0.80 -22.89 26.11
CA ALA A 35 1.65 -22.69 24.96
C ALA A 35 1.92 -21.19 24.90
N SER A 36 3.21 -20.84 25.06
CA SER A 36 3.72 -19.50 24.84
C SER A 36 3.02 -18.95 23.60
N VAL A 37 2.30 -17.85 23.76
CA VAL A 37 1.90 -17.01 22.64
C VAL A 37 3.19 -16.77 21.88
N GLU A 38 3.36 -17.45 20.75
CA GLU A 38 4.48 -17.18 19.85
C GLU A 38 4.42 -15.68 19.60
N ASP A 39 5.48 -14.97 19.97
CA ASP A 39 5.61 -13.54 19.73
C ASP A 39 5.42 -13.34 18.22
N ALA A 40 4.20 -12.95 17.81
CA ALA A 40 3.89 -12.74 16.42
C ALA A 40 4.92 -11.76 15.87
N GLU A 41 5.61 -12.16 14.80
CA GLU A 41 6.61 -11.26 14.23
C GLU A 41 5.93 -9.95 13.83
N PRO A 42 6.52 -8.80 14.19
CA PRO A 42 5.89 -7.52 13.92
C PRO A 42 5.74 -7.33 12.41
N MET A 43 4.60 -6.75 12.01
CA MET A 43 4.28 -6.47 10.60
C MET A 43 5.36 -5.65 9.88
N TYR A 44 6.02 -4.74 10.59
CA TYR A 44 7.05 -3.86 10.04
C TYR A 44 8.45 -4.20 10.57
N ASP A 45 9.47 -3.73 9.84
CA ASP A 45 10.87 -3.85 10.24
C ASP A 45 11.11 -3.31 11.67
N LYS A 46 12.01 -3.95 12.42
CA LYS A 46 12.33 -3.58 13.83
C LYS A 46 12.70 -2.10 13.98
N LYS A 47 13.35 -1.50 12.97
CA LYS A 47 13.69 -0.08 12.95
C LYS A 47 12.42 0.79 12.87
N VAL A 48 11.44 0.40 12.06
CA VAL A 48 10.14 1.07 11.94
C VAL A 48 9.39 0.97 13.25
N MET A 49 9.21 -0.24 13.77
CA MET A 49 8.51 -0.47 15.03
C MET A 49 9.08 0.37 16.17
N ARG A 50 10.42 0.42 16.30
CA ARG A 50 11.08 1.28 17.30
C ARG A 50 10.70 2.75 17.16
N ALA A 51 10.85 3.31 15.95
CA ALA A 51 10.60 4.72 15.72
C ALA A 51 9.13 5.09 15.95
N VAL A 52 8.21 4.21 15.53
CA VAL A 52 6.77 4.42 15.72
C VAL A 52 6.41 4.35 17.21
N ARG A 53 6.92 3.38 17.98
CA ARG A 53 6.73 3.30 19.44
C ARG A 53 7.22 4.57 20.14
N GLU A 54 8.41 5.06 19.80
CA GLU A 54 8.96 6.30 20.36
C GLU A 54 8.06 7.52 20.00
N SER A 55 7.52 7.57 18.78
CA SER A 55 6.58 8.63 18.36
C SER A 55 5.26 8.61 19.15
N LEU A 56 4.88 7.46 19.71
CA LEU A 56 3.70 7.28 20.57
C LEU A 56 4.01 7.56 22.05
N GLY A 57 5.23 7.99 22.39
CA GLY A 57 5.66 8.22 23.78
C GLY A 57 6.00 6.94 24.55
N LEU A 58 6.14 5.80 23.86
CA LEU A 58 6.53 4.53 24.46
C LEU A 58 8.05 4.38 24.47
N THR A 59 8.55 3.40 25.21
CA THR A 59 9.97 3.03 25.10
C THR A 59 10.20 2.20 23.82
N LYS A 60 11.41 2.25 23.25
CA LYS A 60 11.78 1.48 22.04
C LYS A 60 11.50 -0.03 22.08
N HIS A 61 11.37 -0.61 23.27
CA HIS A 61 11.16 -2.05 23.49
C HIS A 61 9.76 -2.38 24.02
N ASP A 62 8.90 -1.38 24.19
CA ASP A 62 7.54 -1.57 24.64
C ASP A 62 6.66 -2.05 23.48
N SER A 63 6.32 -3.33 23.47
CA SER A 63 5.48 -3.97 22.46
C SER A 63 3.98 -3.90 22.77
N SER A 64 3.56 -3.19 23.83
CA SER A 64 2.15 -3.13 24.26
C SER A 64 1.19 -2.51 23.24
N GLN A 65 1.71 -1.84 22.20
CA GLN A 65 0.94 -1.22 21.12
C GLN A 65 1.27 -1.80 19.75
N ASP A 66 1.98 -2.93 19.65
CA ASP A 66 2.40 -3.48 18.35
C ASP A 66 1.21 -3.87 17.48
N GLU A 67 0.15 -4.43 18.07
CA GLU A 67 -1.09 -4.74 17.36
C GLU A 67 -1.77 -3.45 16.84
N SER A 68 -1.86 -2.41 17.67
CA SER A 68 -2.37 -1.09 17.26
C SER A 68 -1.54 -0.48 16.13
N ILE A 69 -0.21 -0.66 16.14
CA ILE A 69 0.69 -0.20 15.08
C ILE A 69 0.47 -1.00 13.80
N GLY A 70 0.27 -2.31 13.89
CA GLY A 70 -0.07 -3.17 12.75
C GLY A 70 -1.41 -2.81 12.10
N ALA A 71 -2.35 -2.24 12.86
CA ALA A 71 -3.62 -1.74 12.34
C ALA A 71 -3.56 -0.32 11.75
N MET A 72 -2.42 0.39 11.87
CA MET A 72 -2.25 1.70 11.25
C MET A 72 -2.01 1.54 9.74
N SER A 73 -2.57 2.48 8.96
CA SER A 73 -2.24 2.61 7.54
C SER A 73 -0.73 2.82 7.34
N GLN A 74 -0.17 2.29 6.26
CA GLN A 74 1.23 2.53 5.88
C GLN A 74 1.59 4.03 5.85
N VAL A 75 0.69 4.91 5.40
CA VAL A 75 0.96 6.36 5.39
C VAL A 75 1.12 6.94 6.80
N GLU A 76 0.31 6.48 7.76
CA GLU A 76 0.46 6.89 9.17
C GLU A 76 1.76 6.35 9.76
N VAL A 77 2.09 5.08 9.48
CA VAL A 77 3.34 4.45 9.95
C VAL A 77 4.55 5.18 9.39
N MET A 78 4.55 5.53 8.10
CA MET A 78 5.60 6.32 7.46
C MET A 78 5.73 7.71 8.10
N ASP A 79 4.62 8.41 8.32
CA ASP A 79 4.64 9.76 8.91
C ASP A 79 5.22 9.74 10.32
N ARG A 80 4.79 8.77 11.14
CA ARG A 80 5.35 8.51 12.46
C ARG A 80 6.82 8.16 12.42
N TYR A 81 7.24 7.28 11.50
CA TYR A 81 8.65 6.94 11.32
C TYR A 81 9.50 8.17 10.99
N LEU A 82 9.01 9.08 10.16
CA LEU A 82 9.76 10.28 9.78
C LEU A 82 9.93 11.29 10.92
N THR A 83 9.06 11.28 11.95
CA THR A 83 9.20 12.17 13.11
C THR A 83 10.51 11.96 13.89
N GLN A 84 11.12 10.77 13.81
CA GLN A 84 12.42 10.48 14.45
C GLN A 84 13.55 11.40 13.95
N THR A 85 13.37 12.02 12.79
CA THR A 85 14.31 12.98 12.20
C THR A 85 14.19 14.39 12.80
N ASN A 86 13.36 14.58 13.83
CA ASN A 86 12.97 15.89 14.36
C ASN A 86 12.42 16.81 13.26
N ASN A 87 11.63 16.25 12.33
CA ASN A 87 11.08 16.94 11.16
C ASN A 87 12.14 17.58 10.24
N ARG A 88 13.36 17.00 10.22
CA ARG A 88 14.44 17.37 9.29
C ARG A 88 14.73 16.20 8.36
N VAL A 89 13.77 15.89 7.50
CA VAL A 89 13.78 14.72 6.62
C VAL A 89 14.73 14.98 5.45
N LYS A 90 15.79 14.18 5.31
CA LYS A 90 16.62 14.19 4.11
C LYS A 90 16.03 13.24 3.07
N GLY A 91 16.42 13.41 1.81
CA GLY A 91 15.97 12.50 0.75
C GLY A 91 16.34 11.03 1.00
N GLN A 92 17.45 10.74 1.67
CA GLN A 92 17.77 9.37 2.07
C GLN A 92 16.78 8.81 3.09
N ASP A 93 16.38 9.61 4.08
CA ASP A 93 15.44 9.20 5.13
C ASP A 93 14.06 8.91 4.52
N ALA A 94 13.61 9.75 3.59
CA ALA A 94 12.38 9.53 2.84
C ALA A 94 12.41 8.24 2.00
N ARG A 95 13.50 8.00 1.25
CA ARG A 95 13.65 6.76 0.45
C ARG A 95 13.70 5.51 1.32
N GLU A 96 14.37 5.59 2.47
CA GLU A 96 14.41 4.49 3.43
C GLU A 96 13.04 4.23 4.06
N ALA A 97 12.30 5.28 4.42
CA ALA A 97 10.95 5.16 4.95
C ALA A 97 10.02 4.41 3.98
N VAL A 98 10.04 4.78 2.69
CA VAL A 98 9.25 4.09 1.66
C VAL A 98 9.64 2.62 1.56
N LYS A 99 10.94 2.33 1.53
CA LYS A 99 11.42 0.95 1.45
C LYS A 99 11.00 0.11 2.66
N LEU A 100 11.08 0.66 3.87
CA LEU A 100 10.80 -0.11 5.09
C LEU A 100 9.31 -0.27 5.38
N VAL A 101 8.48 0.67 4.93
CA VAL A 101 7.04 0.70 5.22
C VAL A 101 6.21 0.10 4.09
N PHE A 102 6.59 0.37 2.84
CA PHE A 102 5.84 -0.08 1.65
C PHE A 102 6.54 -1.20 0.88
N ASP A 103 7.75 -1.61 1.28
CA ASP A 103 8.62 -2.53 0.52
C ASP A 103 8.92 -2.08 -0.93
N VAL A 104 8.84 -0.76 -1.19
CA VAL A 104 9.12 -0.17 -2.51
C VAL A 104 10.49 0.50 -2.53
N ASP A 105 11.37 0.08 -3.43
CA ASP A 105 12.68 0.71 -3.65
C ASP A 105 12.58 1.82 -4.72
N ILE A 106 12.29 3.04 -4.28
CA ILE A 106 12.27 4.20 -5.20
C ILE A 106 13.67 4.62 -5.66
N SER A 107 14.74 4.15 -5.00
CA SER A 107 16.11 4.35 -5.51
C SER A 107 16.39 3.48 -6.74
N LEU A 108 15.82 2.27 -6.78
CA LEU A 108 15.85 1.39 -7.95
C LEU A 108 15.23 2.09 -9.15
N VAL A 109 14.06 2.71 -8.97
CA VAL A 109 13.35 3.48 -10.00
C VAL A 109 14.24 4.59 -10.57
N SER A 110 14.86 5.40 -9.71
CA SER A 110 15.79 6.45 -10.17
C SER A 110 17.02 5.90 -10.89
N ARG A 111 17.56 4.77 -10.45
CA ARG A 111 18.78 4.17 -11.01
C ARG A 111 18.54 3.64 -12.41
N LEU A 112 17.46 2.86 -12.57
CA LEU A 112 17.06 2.26 -13.84
C LEU A 112 16.41 3.26 -14.81
N GLY A 113 16.09 4.46 -14.34
CA GLY A 113 15.41 5.46 -15.16
C GLY A 113 13.94 5.11 -15.41
N TYR A 114 13.36 4.27 -14.56
CA TYR A 114 11.94 3.93 -14.60
C TYR A 114 11.10 5.10 -14.05
N GLY A 115 9.79 5.00 -14.22
CA GLY A 115 8.82 6.02 -13.82
C GLY A 115 8.09 6.59 -15.04
N ASN A 116 7.32 7.65 -14.84
CA ASN A 116 6.68 8.35 -15.95
C ASN A 116 7.72 9.05 -16.83
N THR A 117 7.61 8.86 -18.15
CA THR A 117 8.32 9.68 -19.15
C THR A 117 7.64 11.04 -19.22
N LEU A 118 8.13 11.99 -18.44
CA LEU A 118 7.56 13.34 -18.38
C LEU A 118 8.30 14.28 -19.32
N VAL A 119 7.57 15.12 -20.04
CA VAL A 119 8.16 16.28 -20.76
C VAL A 119 8.73 17.29 -19.76
N ARG A 120 8.10 17.38 -18.57
CA ARG A 120 8.49 18.26 -17.48
C ARG A 120 7.91 17.74 -16.16
N TYR A 121 8.62 17.93 -15.04
CA TYR A 121 8.05 17.71 -13.71
C TYR A 121 6.94 18.72 -13.38
N ASP A 122 6.20 18.44 -12.31
CA ASP A 122 5.24 19.36 -11.72
C ASP A 122 5.87 20.76 -11.47
N PRO A 123 5.13 21.87 -11.66
CA PRO A 123 5.62 23.23 -11.41
C PRO A 123 6.24 23.44 -10.02
N PHE A 124 5.72 22.78 -8.97
CA PHE A 124 6.29 22.79 -7.63
C PHE A 124 7.74 22.27 -7.63
N VAL A 125 7.96 21.11 -8.24
CA VAL A 125 9.28 20.48 -8.34
C VAL A 125 10.22 21.33 -9.19
N MET A 126 9.76 21.76 -10.37
CA MET A 126 10.57 22.58 -11.27
C MET A 126 11.00 23.90 -10.61
N GLY A 127 10.07 24.59 -9.96
CA GLY A 127 10.34 25.87 -9.28
C GLY A 127 11.34 25.73 -8.14
N ALA A 128 11.22 24.68 -7.32
CA ALA A 128 12.16 24.40 -6.23
C ALA A 128 13.56 24.04 -6.75
N VAL A 129 13.66 23.20 -7.79
CA VAL A 129 14.97 22.82 -8.35
C VAL A 129 15.67 24.02 -9.00
N ARG A 130 14.96 24.85 -9.78
CA ARG A 130 15.52 26.07 -10.39
C ARG A 130 16.10 27.00 -9.32
N GLN A 131 15.34 27.26 -8.25
CA GLN A 131 15.83 28.08 -7.15
C GLN A 131 17.01 27.45 -6.40
N SER A 132 17.02 26.12 -6.25
CA SER A 132 18.18 25.40 -5.69
C SER A 132 19.46 25.54 -6.53
N LEU A 133 19.33 25.94 -7.81
CA LEU A 133 20.43 26.22 -8.73
C LEU A 133 20.77 27.72 -8.79
N GLY A 134 20.12 28.56 -7.98
CA GLY A 134 20.31 30.02 -7.98
C GLY A 134 19.57 30.76 -9.09
N LEU A 135 18.59 30.12 -9.74
CA LEU A 135 17.76 30.72 -10.78
C LEU A 135 16.45 31.27 -10.20
N GLN A 136 15.74 32.09 -10.98
CA GLN A 136 14.35 32.44 -10.66
C GLN A 136 13.42 31.22 -10.87
N ALA A 137 12.31 31.17 -10.16
CA ALA A 137 11.39 30.03 -10.20
C ALA A 137 10.79 29.77 -11.60
N ASP A 138 10.65 30.83 -12.41
CA ASP A 138 10.13 30.81 -13.78
C ASP A 138 11.23 30.75 -14.86
N ASP A 139 12.51 30.74 -14.48
CA ASP A 139 13.62 30.62 -15.42
C ASP A 139 13.72 29.20 -15.96
N THR A 140 13.33 29.04 -17.23
CA THR A 140 13.31 27.74 -17.93
C THR A 140 14.64 27.37 -18.61
N SER A 141 15.68 28.20 -18.50
CA SER A 141 16.95 28.03 -19.22
C SER A 141 17.69 26.73 -18.90
N GLN A 142 17.42 26.12 -17.74
CA GLN A 142 18.03 24.86 -17.29
C GLN A 142 17.05 23.68 -17.27
N ASP A 143 15.84 23.80 -17.80
CA ASP A 143 14.82 22.74 -17.74
C ASP A 143 15.33 21.41 -18.31
N ALA A 144 15.99 21.44 -19.47
CA ALA A 144 16.55 20.24 -20.08
C ALA A 144 17.63 19.59 -19.20
N ALA A 145 18.45 20.38 -18.51
CA ALA A 145 19.45 19.87 -17.58
C ALA A 145 18.79 19.27 -16.33
N ILE A 146 17.71 19.88 -15.83
CA ILE A 146 16.91 19.37 -14.71
C ILE A 146 16.27 18.02 -15.07
N MET A 147 15.68 17.90 -16.26
CA MET A 147 15.05 16.65 -16.71
C MET A 147 16.07 15.52 -16.92
N ASN A 148 17.34 15.86 -17.20
CA ASN A 148 18.43 14.88 -17.30
C ASN A 148 19.04 14.49 -15.93
N MET A 149 18.64 15.13 -14.83
CA MET A 149 19.08 14.72 -13.49
C MET A 149 18.44 13.39 -13.08
N LYS A 150 19.18 12.59 -12.31
CA LYS A 150 18.59 11.43 -11.62
C LYS A 150 17.47 11.89 -10.68
N LYS A 151 16.35 11.16 -10.67
CA LYS A 151 15.18 11.44 -9.80
C LYS A 151 15.56 11.62 -8.33
N ASN A 152 16.51 10.82 -7.81
CA ASN A 152 17.04 11.00 -6.46
C ASN A 152 17.70 12.37 -6.25
N HIS A 153 18.44 12.90 -7.23
CA HIS A 153 19.05 14.23 -7.15
C HIS A 153 18.01 15.35 -7.22
N VAL A 154 16.95 15.16 -8.02
CA VAL A 154 15.81 16.09 -8.08
C VAL A 154 15.15 16.17 -6.71
N MET A 155 14.78 15.03 -6.12
CA MET A 155 14.18 14.95 -4.78
C MET A 155 15.08 15.58 -3.70
N ASP A 156 16.36 15.22 -3.67
CA ASP A 156 17.32 15.76 -2.70
C ASP A 156 17.44 17.29 -2.79
N ARG A 157 17.38 17.86 -4.01
CA ARG A 157 17.41 19.31 -4.21
C ARG A 157 16.15 19.99 -3.71
N VAL A 158 14.97 19.43 -3.99
CA VAL A 158 13.69 19.98 -3.51
C VAL A 158 13.67 19.99 -1.98
N ILE A 159 14.01 18.88 -1.34
CA ILE A 159 14.03 18.77 0.12
C ILE A 159 14.98 19.80 0.75
N ARG A 160 16.21 19.92 0.22
CA ARG A 160 17.19 20.89 0.73
C ARG A 160 16.76 22.34 0.51
N PHE A 161 16.07 22.64 -0.59
CA PHE A 161 15.51 23.97 -0.83
C PHE A 161 14.54 24.40 0.27
N TYR A 162 13.76 23.45 0.80
CA TYR A 162 12.91 23.65 1.97
C TYR A 162 13.64 23.39 3.31
N ASN A 163 14.98 23.46 3.36
CA ASN A 163 15.78 23.26 4.58
C ASN A 163 15.48 21.94 5.33
N ASP A 164 15.15 20.88 4.58
CA ASP A 164 14.77 19.56 5.08
C ASP A 164 13.46 19.55 5.90
N SER A 165 12.64 20.61 5.85
CA SER A 165 11.46 20.77 6.72
C SER A 165 10.14 20.31 6.12
N LEU A 166 10.16 19.41 5.11
CA LEU A 166 8.95 18.87 4.53
C LEU A 166 8.30 17.86 5.48
N SER A 167 6.99 17.95 5.65
CA SER A 167 6.17 16.98 6.36
C SER A 167 6.10 15.65 5.60
N GLY A 168 5.68 14.57 6.28
CA GLY A 168 5.52 13.28 5.64
C GLY A 168 4.53 13.28 4.47
N ALA A 169 3.43 14.02 4.58
CA ALA A 169 2.48 14.23 3.47
C ALA A 169 3.11 14.94 2.27
N GLU A 170 3.89 16.01 2.50
CA GLU A 170 4.62 16.71 1.43
C GLU A 170 5.69 15.83 0.79
N ILE A 171 6.34 14.96 1.58
CA ILE A 171 7.29 13.97 1.07
C ILE A 171 6.58 12.95 0.16
N ARG A 172 5.40 12.44 0.54
CA ARG A 172 4.62 11.53 -0.33
C ARG A 172 4.20 12.20 -1.63
N GLN A 173 3.75 13.46 -1.58
CA GLN A 173 3.44 14.23 -2.79
C GLN A 173 4.68 14.43 -3.68
N LEU A 174 5.83 14.78 -3.09
CA LEU A 174 7.08 14.91 -3.83
C LEU A 174 7.49 13.59 -4.49
N ILE A 175 7.31 12.46 -3.80
CA ILE A 175 7.56 11.13 -4.35
C ILE A 175 6.66 10.87 -5.56
N ASN A 176 5.37 11.21 -5.46
CA ASN A 176 4.46 11.07 -6.59
C ASN A 176 4.91 11.94 -7.78
N TYR A 177 5.21 13.23 -7.57
CA TYR A 177 5.64 14.11 -8.66
C TYR A 177 6.95 13.71 -9.33
N VAL A 178 7.90 13.17 -8.58
CA VAL A 178 9.24 12.83 -9.10
C VAL A 178 9.29 11.40 -9.65
N PHE A 179 8.65 10.45 -8.99
CA PHE A 179 8.76 9.02 -9.29
C PHE A 179 7.50 8.45 -9.98
N GLY A 180 6.35 9.11 -9.86
CA GLY A 180 5.06 8.60 -10.35
C GLY A 180 4.49 7.50 -9.44
N ILE A 181 4.79 7.54 -8.14
CA ILE A 181 4.37 6.53 -7.16
C ILE A 181 3.43 7.19 -6.15
N ASN A 182 2.16 6.78 -6.18
CA ASN A 182 1.12 7.30 -5.31
C ASN A 182 1.02 6.48 -4.02
N LEU A 183 1.80 6.85 -3.00
CA LEU A 183 1.84 6.13 -1.71
C LEU A 183 0.52 6.19 -0.94
N ASP A 184 -0.23 7.28 -1.04
CA ASP A 184 -1.57 7.36 -0.44
C ASP A 184 -2.54 6.38 -1.12
N GLY A 185 -2.47 6.27 -2.44
CA GLY A 185 -3.23 5.28 -3.19
C GLY A 185 -2.82 3.84 -2.86
N ILE A 186 -1.52 3.59 -2.70
CA ILE A 186 -1.00 2.25 -2.35
C ILE A 186 -1.49 1.81 -0.97
N SER A 187 -1.39 2.68 0.05
CA SER A 187 -1.89 2.34 1.39
C SER A 187 -3.42 2.15 1.41
N GLY A 188 -4.16 2.85 0.55
CA GLY A 188 -5.60 2.65 0.42
C GLY A 188 -6.02 1.32 -0.22
N LEU A 189 -5.07 0.55 -0.75
CA LEU A 189 -5.30 -0.74 -1.41
C LEU A 189 -4.82 -1.94 -0.56
N GLU A 190 -4.35 -1.70 0.67
CA GLU A 190 -4.01 -2.78 1.61
C GLU A 190 -5.23 -3.66 1.88
N GLY A 191 -5.07 -4.98 1.78
CA GLY A 191 -6.18 -5.93 1.94
C GLY A 191 -7.23 -5.89 0.83
N ALA A 192 -6.97 -5.18 -0.28
CA ALA A 192 -7.91 -5.10 -1.40
C ALA A 192 -7.89 -6.34 -2.31
N GLN A 193 -7.00 -7.31 -2.03
CA GLN A 193 -6.80 -8.53 -2.82
C GLN A 193 -6.51 -8.25 -4.31
N VAL A 194 -5.81 -7.16 -4.57
CA VAL A 194 -5.32 -6.77 -5.90
C VAL A 194 -3.82 -6.52 -5.81
N GLY A 195 -3.04 -7.41 -6.41
CA GLY A 195 -1.60 -7.25 -6.52
C GLY A 195 -1.24 -6.22 -7.59
N ILE A 196 -0.20 -5.44 -7.33
CA ILE A 196 0.30 -4.41 -8.26
C ILE A 196 1.79 -4.63 -8.49
N PHE A 197 2.17 -4.90 -9.74
CA PHE A 197 3.57 -4.95 -10.17
C PHE A 197 3.86 -3.81 -11.14
N SER A 198 4.67 -2.85 -10.74
CA SER A 198 5.01 -1.71 -11.59
C SER A 198 6.46 -1.31 -11.43
N LYS A 199 7.05 -0.73 -12.48
CA LYS A 199 8.44 -0.26 -12.48
C LYS A 199 9.43 -1.36 -12.06
N GLY A 200 9.16 -2.60 -12.50
CA GLY A 200 10.04 -3.75 -12.29
C GLY A 200 10.08 -4.27 -10.84
N GLN A 201 9.11 -3.90 -10.00
CA GLN A 201 9.00 -4.40 -8.63
C GLN A 201 7.54 -4.57 -8.22
N TRP A 202 7.30 -5.39 -7.19
CA TRP A 202 6.01 -5.42 -6.52
C TRP A 202 5.82 -4.11 -5.75
N ILE A 203 4.65 -3.51 -5.93
CA ILE A 203 4.20 -2.33 -5.21
C ILE A 203 3.22 -2.75 -4.11
N ILE A 204 2.34 -3.69 -4.45
CA ILE A 204 1.44 -4.38 -3.52
C ILE A 204 1.49 -5.85 -3.90
N LYS A 205 1.66 -6.72 -2.92
CA LYS A 205 1.59 -8.16 -3.13
C LYS A 205 1.18 -8.83 -1.82
N GLU A 206 0.02 -9.43 -1.82
CA GLU A 206 -0.50 -10.22 -0.71
C GLU A 206 -0.70 -11.68 -1.14
N PRO A 207 -0.54 -12.66 -0.24
CA PRO A 207 -0.72 -14.08 -0.58
C PRO A 207 -2.13 -14.42 -1.08
N ASP A 208 -3.13 -13.64 -0.69
CA ASP A 208 -4.54 -13.79 -1.01
C ASP A 208 -5.05 -12.79 -2.06
N ASP A 209 -4.15 -12.12 -2.77
CA ASP A 209 -4.52 -11.35 -3.96
C ASP A 209 -5.28 -12.25 -4.94
N LEU A 210 -6.42 -11.80 -5.46
CA LEU A 210 -7.22 -12.51 -6.46
C LEU A 210 -6.82 -12.11 -7.88
N LEU A 211 -6.50 -10.83 -8.07
CA LEU A 211 -6.19 -10.25 -9.37
C LEU A 211 -4.85 -9.54 -9.28
N VAL A 212 -4.11 -9.49 -10.39
CA VAL A 212 -2.88 -8.70 -10.50
C VAL A 212 -2.99 -7.76 -11.68
N ILE A 213 -2.68 -6.50 -11.46
CA ILE A 213 -2.35 -5.55 -12.52
C ILE A 213 -0.84 -5.35 -12.55
N SER A 214 -0.27 -5.39 -13.75
CA SER A 214 1.15 -5.13 -13.94
C SER A 214 1.43 -4.21 -15.12
N SER A 215 2.55 -3.50 -15.10
CA SER A 215 2.96 -2.62 -16.19
C SER A 215 4.37 -2.93 -16.70
N SER A 216 4.64 -2.60 -17.96
CA SER A 216 6.01 -2.50 -18.46
C SER A 216 6.78 -1.41 -17.69
N PRO A 217 8.12 -1.42 -17.67
CA PRO A 217 8.89 -0.44 -16.90
C PRO A 217 8.62 1.04 -17.24
N ASP A 218 8.20 1.31 -18.47
CA ASP A 218 7.83 2.62 -19.03
C ASP A 218 6.30 2.88 -19.02
N ASP A 219 5.50 1.98 -18.47
CA ASP A 219 4.03 1.99 -18.46
C ASP A 219 3.38 2.08 -19.85
N VAL A 220 4.07 1.69 -20.92
CA VAL A 220 3.49 1.62 -22.27
C VAL A 220 2.52 0.43 -22.38
N GLU A 221 2.78 -0.62 -21.61
CA GLU A 221 1.97 -1.84 -21.61
C GLU A 221 1.38 -2.06 -20.21
N LEU A 222 0.13 -2.51 -20.18
CA LEU A 222 -0.58 -2.95 -18.98
C LEU A 222 -1.02 -4.40 -19.16
N TYR A 223 -0.96 -5.17 -18.08
CA TYR A 223 -1.41 -6.55 -18.07
C TYR A 223 -2.31 -6.81 -16.86
N VAL A 224 -3.37 -7.59 -17.06
CA VAL A 224 -4.24 -8.06 -15.98
C VAL A 224 -4.25 -9.57 -16.01
N SER A 225 -3.91 -10.20 -14.88
CA SER A 225 -3.84 -11.66 -14.72
C SER A 225 -4.58 -12.12 -13.46
N LEU A 226 -5.08 -13.36 -13.48
CA LEU A 226 -5.56 -14.04 -12.29
C LEU A 226 -4.36 -14.55 -11.46
N THR A 227 -4.52 -14.65 -10.15
CA THR A 227 -3.52 -15.30 -9.29
C THR A 227 -3.80 -16.79 -9.12
N ASP A 228 -2.83 -17.50 -8.55
CA ASP A 228 -3.07 -18.88 -8.10
C ASP A 228 -4.12 -18.93 -6.98
N TYR A 229 -4.18 -17.91 -6.13
CA TYR A 229 -5.17 -17.84 -5.07
C TYR A 229 -6.59 -17.70 -5.63
N TYR A 230 -6.81 -16.94 -6.70
CA TYR A 230 -8.10 -16.88 -7.39
C TYR A 230 -8.59 -18.27 -7.81
N ARG A 231 -7.70 -19.12 -8.34
CA ARG A 231 -8.04 -20.47 -8.77
C ARG A 231 -8.45 -21.35 -7.58
N VAL A 232 -7.74 -21.23 -6.46
CA VAL A 232 -8.08 -21.92 -5.21
C VAL A 232 -9.42 -21.43 -4.65
N PHE A 233 -9.64 -20.12 -4.68
CA PHE A 233 -10.82 -19.47 -4.11
C PHE A 233 -12.09 -19.74 -4.93
N THR A 234 -12.01 -19.62 -6.25
CA THR A 234 -13.17 -19.76 -7.15
C THR A 234 -13.34 -21.15 -7.76
N GLY A 235 -12.28 -21.97 -7.77
CA GLY A 235 -12.24 -23.23 -8.52
C GLY A 235 -12.18 -23.06 -10.04
N SER A 236 -11.86 -21.86 -10.53
CA SER A 236 -11.90 -21.49 -11.94
C SER A 236 -10.58 -20.85 -12.40
N ASP A 237 -10.21 -21.14 -13.65
CA ASP A 237 -9.13 -20.45 -14.39
C ASP A 237 -9.67 -19.34 -15.30
N ALA A 238 -10.99 -19.17 -15.37
CA ALA A 238 -11.62 -18.18 -16.23
C ALA A 238 -11.76 -16.84 -15.51
N PHE A 239 -11.47 -15.75 -16.24
CA PHE A 239 -11.79 -14.39 -15.80
C PHE A 239 -13.30 -14.24 -15.56
N PRO A 240 -13.73 -13.43 -14.57
CA PRO A 240 -15.13 -13.05 -14.42
C PRO A 240 -15.63 -12.38 -15.71
N GLU A 241 -16.79 -12.82 -16.22
CA GLU A 241 -17.31 -12.37 -17.53
C GLU A 241 -17.45 -10.84 -17.62
N ALA A 242 -17.92 -10.21 -16.54
CA ALA A 242 -18.04 -8.76 -16.47
C ALA A 242 -16.68 -8.04 -16.56
N LEU A 243 -15.64 -8.58 -15.90
CA LEU A 243 -14.29 -8.03 -15.96
C LEU A 243 -13.68 -8.22 -17.35
N ALA A 244 -13.85 -9.40 -17.95
CA ALA A 244 -13.40 -9.69 -19.31
C ALA A 244 -14.01 -8.70 -20.33
N ALA A 245 -15.33 -8.54 -20.31
CA ALA A 245 -16.03 -7.61 -21.21
C ALA A 245 -15.56 -6.16 -21.05
N PHE A 246 -15.37 -5.71 -19.80
CA PHE A 246 -14.84 -4.37 -19.52
C PHE A 246 -13.42 -4.19 -20.07
N LEU A 247 -12.53 -5.17 -19.87
CA LEU A 247 -11.15 -5.10 -20.34
C LEU A 247 -11.10 -5.04 -21.87
N GLU A 248 -11.91 -5.84 -22.56
CA GLU A 248 -12.04 -5.81 -24.01
C GLU A 248 -12.56 -4.46 -24.53
N GLU A 249 -13.58 -3.88 -23.87
CA GLU A 249 -14.09 -2.53 -24.20
C GLU A 249 -13.02 -1.45 -23.97
N ALA A 250 -12.19 -1.59 -22.94
CA ALA A 250 -11.05 -0.72 -22.65
C ALA A 250 -9.87 -0.92 -23.64
N GLY A 251 -9.98 -1.86 -24.59
CA GLY A 251 -8.97 -2.11 -25.62
C GLY A 251 -7.90 -3.13 -25.22
N PHE A 252 -8.08 -3.89 -24.15
CA PHE A 252 -7.23 -5.04 -23.86
C PHE A 252 -7.55 -6.19 -24.82
N SER A 253 -6.57 -7.02 -25.08
CA SER A 253 -6.71 -8.28 -25.81
C SER A 253 -6.28 -9.45 -24.93
N PHE A 254 -7.06 -10.53 -24.92
CA PHE A 254 -6.69 -11.73 -24.18
C PHE A 254 -5.57 -12.50 -24.89
N SER A 255 -4.51 -12.81 -24.15
CA SER A 255 -3.39 -13.65 -24.59
C SER A 255 -3.52 -15.03 -23.96
N SER A 256 -3.97 -16.02 -24.75
CA SER A 256 -4.13 -17.40 -24.27
C SER A 256 -2.81 -18.09 -23.95
N GLU A 257 -1.70 -17.66 -24.56
CA GLU A 257 -0.36 -18.17 -24.27
C GLU A 257 0.11 -17.78 -22.87
N LYS A 258 -0.25 -16.57 -22.43
CA LYS A 258 0.21 -15.98 -21.16
C LYS A 258 -0.87 -15.93 -20.09
N ASP A 259 -2.07 -16.42 -20.41
CA ASP A 259 -3.25 -16.45 -19.54
C ASP A 259 -3.56 -15.08 -18.89
N ARG A 260 -3.57 -14.02 -19.71
CA ARG A 260 -3.76 -12.64 -19.22
C ARG A 260 -4.32 -11.72 -20.29
N TYR A 261 -4.95 -10.64 -19.85
CA TYR A 261 -5.29 -9.52 -20.71
C TYR A 261 -4.09 -8.59 -20.87
N GLU A 262 -3.84 -8.12 -22.09
CA GLU A 262 -2.76 -7.20 -22.43
C GLU A 262 -3.31 -5.95 -23.13
N TRP A 263 -2.87 -4.78 -22.69
CA TRP A 263 -3.09 -3.51 -23.36
C TRP A 263 -1.75 -2.89 -23.71
N ILE A 264 -1.64 -2.37 -24.93
CA ILE A 264 -0.43 -1.71 -25.43
C ILE A 264 -0.86 -0.35 -25.96
N ASN A 265 -0.23 0.72 -25.48
CA ASN A 265 -0.50 2.05 -26.02
C ASN A 265 -0.01 2.14 -27.48
N PRO A 266 -0.88 2.38 -28.47
CA PRO A 266 -0.48 2.45 -29.87
C PRO A 266 0.48 3.61 -30.17
N ASP A 267 0.46 4.66 -29.35
CA ASP A 267 1.33 5.84 -29.52
C ASP A 267 2.72 5.64 -28.88
N GLY A 268 2.95 4.51 -28.19
CA GLY A 268 4.21 4.22 -27.50
C GLY A 268 4.49 5.14 -26.30
N VAL A 269 3.44 5.79 -25.76
CA VAL A 269 3.53 6.63 -24.56
C VAL A 269 2.95 5.91 -23.35
N SER A 270 3.37 6.31 -22.15
CA SER A 270 2.86 5.73 -20.90
C SER A 270 1.33 5.84 -20.83
N ALA A 271 0.67 4.81 -20.29
CA ALA A 271 -0.75 4.82 -19.98
C ALA A 271 -1.10 6.07 -19.14
N PRO A 272 -2.16 6.82 -19.49
CA PRO A 272 -2.60 7.95 -18.68
C PRO A 272 -3.05 7.50 -17.28
N ASP A 273 -2.73 8.26 -16.24
CA ASP A 273 -3.14 7.91 -14.87
C ASP A 273 -4.66 7.76 -14.69
N PRO A 274 -5.54 8.58 -15.32
CA PRO A 274 -6.99 8.35 -15.26
C PRO A 274 -7.41 6.99 -15.83
N PHE A 275 -6.73 6.54 -16.89
CA PHE A 275 -7.00 5.24 -17.50
C PHE A 275 -6.57 4.10 -16.55
N LYS A 276 -5.37 4.17 -15.96
CA LYS A 276 -4.92 3.20 -14.93
C LYS A 276 -5.90 3.14 -13.75
N GLY A 277 -6.36 4.31 -13.28
CA GLY A 277 -7.33 4.41 -12.20
C GLY A 277 -8.66 3.73 -12.51
N GLN A 278 -9.14 3.84 -13.76
CA GLN A 278 -10.35 3.15 -14.21
C GLN A 278 -10.19 1.62 -14.17
N ILE A 279 -9.04 1.10 -14.62
CA ILE A 279 -8.77 -0.35 -14.58
C ILE A 279 -8.71 -0.84 -13.14
N ILE A 280 -7.94 -0.16 -12.27
CA ILE A 280 -7.85 -0.53 -10.85
C ILE A 280 -9.22 -0.50 -10.19
N GLY A 281 -10.04 0.54 -10.46
CA GLY A 281 -11.42 0.63 -9.96
C GLY A 281 -12.25 -0.61 -10.33
N GLN A 282 -12.18 -1.05 -11.59
CA GLN A 282 -12.93 -2.24 -12.01
C GLN A 282 -12.43 -3.53 -11.35
N LEU A 283 -11.12 -3.65 -11.12
CA LEU A 283 -10.56 -4.80 -10.40
C LEU A 283 -11.08 -4.86 -8.96
N LEU A 284 -11.14 -3.72 -8.28
CA LEU A 284 -11.68 -3.60 -6.92
C LEU A 284 -13.16 -3.97 -6.87
N GLU A 285 -13.97 -3.47 -7.80
CA GLU A 285 -15.37 -3.86 -7.92
C GLU A 285 -15.52 -5.37 -8.15
N THR A 286 -14.64 -5.96 -8.97
CA THR A 286 -14.65 -7.40 -9.26
C THR A 286 -14.34 -8.21 -8.02
N VAL A 287 -13.30 -7.84 -7.26
CA VAL A 287 -12.97 -8.47 -5.97
C VAL A 287 -14.14 -8.36 -5.00
N GLN A 288 -14.77 -7.18 -4.91
CA GLN A 288 -15.93 -6.98 -4.03
C GLN A 288 -17.11 -7.90 -4.40
N MET A 289 -17.34 -8.15 -5.69
CA MET A 289 -18.38 -9.08 -6.15
C MET A 289 -18.02 -10.55 -5.86
N LEU A 290 -16.74 -10.93 -5.96
CA LEU A 290 -16.28 -12.30 -5.70
C LEU A 290 -16.38 -12.69 -4.22
N ASN A 291 -16.30 -11.71 -3.32
CA ASN A 291 -16.38 -11.91 -1.87
C ASN A 291 -17.81 -11.91 -1.30
N GLN A 292 -18.84 -11.78 -2.15
CA GLN A 292 -20.26 -11.84 -1.75
C GLN A 292 -20.84 -13.24 -1.88
#